data_AF-A0A969B8P5-F1
#
_entry.id   AF-A0A969B8P5-F1
#
_cell.length_a   1.000
_cell.length_b   1.000
_cell.length_c   1.000
_cell.angle_alpha   90.00
_cell.angle_beta   90.00
_cell.angle_gamma   90.00
#
_symmetry.space_group_name_H-M   'P 1'
#
loop_
_entity.id
_entity.type
_entity.pdbx_description
1 polymer ?
#
loop_
_entity_poly.entity_id
_entity_poly.type
_entity_poly.pdbx_seq_one_letter_code
_entity_poly.pdbx_strand_id
1 'polypeptide(L)'
;ISKQDMDQYEAIRVLSDIKEDPRSTGDEIARAEMRLEEINNSMTDVSEAALLSRMNWWTAEYGLIGDIKQPKIFGAGILSSVGEAKSCLSDKVKKIPLSVDCVNFAYDITEKQPQLFVAQDFSHLSEVLENLSVRLSYKRGGLYGLERARGAQTVNTVQLNSGLQISGILKNFILSNRPANEPIYLQFDGASQLAINYVEMPGQGVKRHPQGFSSPLGFLRNHHRCLSTYKPADLSNLALNKGERARLQFESGVLVEGVLKDWVYRDETLVLLTWTACQVTLDGKVLFDPAWGEYDMAVGSTVTSVFGGPADRTSFGETEDFANKRVPVRSITASEKERHTFYRDVRELREMGASTVQSPFHIKWHELSQRFLSDSGCPWLIGLELAELGYKMKLTDTVMASLIQRLERLAHQSESTGQCIHDGLRLTRQNP
;
A
#
# COMPACT_ATOMS: atom_id res chain seq x y z
N ILE A 1 -0.19 6.74 -4.16
CA ILE A 1 -1.56 6.49 -3.68
C ILE A 1 -2.36 7.76 -3.96
N SER A 2 -3.57 7.64 -4.48
CA SER A 2 -4.47 8.75 -4.75
C SER A 2 -5.42 8.96 -3.57
N LYS A 3 -6.09 10.11 -3.54
CA LYS A 3 -7.14 10.39 -2.56
C LYS A 3 -8.27 9.35 -2.60
N GLN A 4 -8.68 8.93 -3.80
CA GLN A 4 -9.70 7.88 -3.97
C GLN A 4 -9.24 6.54 -3.36
N ASP A 5 -7.97 6.17 -3.52
CA ASP A 5 -7.44 4.95 -2.87
C ASP A 5 -7.45 5.06 -1.35
N MET A 6 -7.12 6.24 -0.79
CA MET A 6 -7.16 6.48 0.66
C MET A 6 -8.58 6.40 1.20
N ASP A 7 -9.54 7.02 0.51
CA ASP A 7 -10.95 6.98 0.87
C ASP A 7 -11.47 5.53 0.86
N GLN A 8 -11.10 4.74 -0.15
CA GLN A 8 -11.44 3.32 -0.24
C GLN A 8 -10.81 2.52 0.92
N TYR A 9 -9.52 2.72 1.18
CA TYR A 9 -8.82 2.05 2.28
C TYR A 9 -9.47 2.36 3.63
N GLU A 10 -9.77 3.62 3.92
CA GLU A 10 -10.44 4.00 5.17
C GLU A 10 -11.84 3.39 5.28
N ALA A 11 -12.60 3.31 4.18
CA ALA A 11 -13.90 2.67 4.17
C ALA A 11 -13.82 1.15 4.46
N ILE A 12 -12.86 0.46 3.85
CA ILE A 12 -12.59 -0.97 4.14
C ILE A 12 -12.19 -1.15 5.59
N ARG A 13 -11.28 -0.32 6.10
CA ARG A 13 -10.80 -0.37 7.49
C ARG A 13 -11.96 -0.20 8.47
N VAL A 14 -12.80 0.82 8.27
CA VAL A 14 -13.99 1.07 9.10
C VAL A 14 -14.96 -0.10 9.05
N LEU A 15 -15.24 -0.65 7.86
CA LEU A 15 -16.10 -1.81 7.71
C LEU A 15 -15.54 -3.04 8.44
N SER A 16 -14.23 -3.28 8.35
CA SER A 16 -13.54 -4.36 9.06
C SER A 16 -13.65 -4.19 10.57
N ASP A 17 -13.35 -2.99 11.09
CA ASP A 17 -13.45 -2.67 12.53
C ASP A 17 -14.87 -2.95 13.05
N ILE A 18 -15.90 -2.54 12.29
CA ILE A 18 -17.31 -2.74 12.65
C ILE A 18 -17.69 -4.21 12.59
N LYS A 19 -17.28 -4.96 11.55
CA LYS A 19 -17.58 -6.39 11.42
C LYS A 19 -16.88 -7.24 12.49
N GLU A 20 -15.74 -6.80 12.98
CA GLU A 20 -14.99 -7.49 14.05
C GLU A 20 -15.50 -7.19 15.46
N ASP A 21 -16.18 -6.05 15.68
CA ASP A 21 -16.76 -5.73 16.99
C ASP A 21 -18.05 -6.53 17.22
N PRO A 22 -18.09 -7.45 18.21
CA PRO A 22 -19.28 -8.26 18.50
C PRO A 22 -20.50 -7.45 18.98
N ARG A 23 -20.32 -6.16 19.27
CA ARG A 23 -21.38 -5.24 19.72
C ARG A 23 -22.00 -4.45 18.58
N SER A 24 -21.40 -4.49 17.38
CA SER A 24 -21.92 -3.80 16.21
C SER A 24 -23.31 -4.29 15.86
N THR A 25 -24.20 -3.34 15.57
CA THR A 25 -25.55 -3.60 15.13
C THR A 25 -25.60 -3.89 13.62
N GLY A 26 -26.65 -4.57 13.16
CA GLY A 26 -26.88 -4.79 11.73
C GLY A 26 -26.95 -3.49 10.93
N ASP A 27 -27.55 -2.44 11.51
CA ASP A 27 -27.66 -1.11 10.88
C ASP A 27 -26.31 -0.38 10.77
N GLU A 28 -25.37 -0.62 11.69
CA GLU A 28 -24.00 -0.08 11.60
C GLU A 28 -23.22 -0.77 10.48
N ILE A 29 -23.31 -2.10 10.39
CA ILE A 29 -22.68 -2.87 9.31
C ILE A 29 -23.25 -2.44 7.95
N ALA A 30 -24.58 -2.38 7.81
CA ALA A 30 -25.23 -1.99 6.55
C ALA A 30 -24.85 -0.57 6.09
N ARG A 31 -24.71 0.38 7.02
CA ARG A 31 -24.24 1.74 6.70
C ARG A 31 -22.79 1.77 6.24
N ALA A 32 -21.91 0.99 6.88
CA ALA A 32 -20.52 0.89 6.48
C ALA A 32 -20.36 0.21 5.11
N GLU A 33 -21.16 -0.81 4.82
CA GLU A 33 -21.21 -1.48 3.50
C GLU A 33 -21.69 -0.52 2.41
N MET A 34 -22.79 0.20 2.64
CA MET A 34 -23.30 1.21 1.70
C MET A 34 -22.26 2.30 1.43
N ARG A 35 -21.55 2.76 2.46
CA ARG A 35 -20.48 3.76 2.30
C ARG A 35 -19.32 3.25 1.44
N LEU A 36 -18.90 2.00 1.63
CA LEU A 36 -17.87 1.38 0.80
C LEU A 36 -18.34 1.24 -0.65
N GLU A 37 -19.60 0.86 -0.87
CA GLU A 37 -20.20 0.75 -2.21
C GLU A 37 -20.26 2.12 -2.92
N GLU A 38 -20.69 3.18 -2.23
CA GLU A 38 -20.66 4.55 -2.76
C GLU A 38 -19.26 4.97 -3.19
N ILE A 39 -18.24 4.72 -2.36
CA ILE A 39 -16.85 5.08 -2.66
C ILE A 39 -16.37 4.29 -3.89
N ASN A 40 -16.58 2.97 -3.92
CA ASN A 40 -16.22 2.13 -5.05
C ASN A 40 -16.88 2.60 -6.36
N ASN A 41 -18.16 2.97 -6.31
CA ASN A 41 -18.90 3.49 -7.46
C ASN A 41 -18.45 4.89 -7.91
N SER A 42 -17.86 5.67 -7.00
CA SER A 42 -17.33 7.00 -7.29
C SER A 42 -15.90 6.99 -7.86
N MET A 43 -15.20 5.86 -7.82
CA MET A 43 -13.84 5.75 -8.35
C MET A 43 -13.86 5.87 -9.87
N THR A 44 -13.21 6.91 -10.38
CA THR A 44 -13.21 7.23 -11.82
C THR A 44 -11.98 6.69 -12.54
N ASP A 45 -10.88 6.48 -11.82
CA ASP A 45 -9.59 6.11 -12.38
C ASP A 45 -8.89 5.03 -11.55
N VAL A 46 -8.16 4.14 -12.23
CA VAL A 46 -7.26 3.19 -11.56
C VAL A 46 -5.92 3.88 -11.33
N SER A 47 -5.58 4.08 -10.06
CA SER A 47 -4.30 4.66 -9.66
C SER A 47 -3.13 3.70 -9.92
N GLU A 48 -1.91 4.23 -10.02
CA GLU A 48 -0.72 3.38 -10.10
C GLU A 48 -0.49 2.57 -8.83
N ALA A 49 -0.98 3.03 -7.67
CA ALA A 49 -0.96 2.26 -6.43
C ALA A 49 -1.88 1.03 -6.53
N ALA A 50 -3.07 1.18 -7.12
CA ALA A 50 -3.98 0.07 -7.38
C ALA A 50 -3.39 -0.93 -8.40
N LEU A 51 -2.69 -0.46 -9.43
CA LEU A 51 -1.98 -1.35 -10.37
C LEU A 51 -0.90 -2.18 -9.67
N LEU A 52 -0.10 -1.55 -8.80
CA LEU A 52 0.91 -2.24 -7.99
C LEU A 52 0.28 -3.24 -7.02
N SER A 53 -0.83 -2.85 -6.39
CA SER A 53 -1.58 -3.72 -5.48
C SER A 53 -2.13 -4.96 -6.21
N ARG A 54 -2.70 -4.80 -7.40
CA ARG A 54 -3.14 -5.93 -8.25
C ARG A 54 -1.97 -6.80 -8.71
N MET A 55 -0.84 -6.21 -9.10
CA MET A 55 0.36 -6.96 -9.43
C MET A 55 0.81 -7.82 -8.25
N ASN A 56 0.88 -7.26 -7.04
CA ASN A 56 1.22 -7.98 -5.82
C ASN A 56 0.20 -9.09 -5.52
N TRP A 57 -1.10 -8.79 -5.64
CA TRP A 57 -2.19 -9.74 -5.40
C TRP A 57 -2.07 -10.96 -6.31
N TRP A 58 -1.92 -10.75 -7.61
CA TRP A 58 -1.85 -11.84 -8.59
C TRP A 58 -0.50 -12.57 -8.66
N THR A 59 0.48 -12.14 -7.85
CA THR A 59 1.81 -12.74 -7.80
C THR A 59 2.18 -13.16 -6.37
N ALA A 60 2.67 -12.25 -5.53
CA ALA A 60 3.15 -12.57 -4.19
C ALA A 60 2.06 -13.15 -3.27
N GLU A 61 0.79 -12.76 -3.43
CA GLU A 61 -0.32 -13.26 -2.59
C GLU A 61 -1.01 -14.50 -3.18
N TYR A 62 -1.43 -14.43 -4.44
CA TYR A 62 -2.23 -15.45 -5.14
C TYR A 62 -1.59 -15.90 -6.46
N GLY A 63 -0.26 -15.97 -6.50
CA GLY A 63 0.48 -16.42 -7.68
C GLY A 63 0.78 -17.91 -7.71
N LEU A 64 0.83 -18.42 -8.94
CA LEU A 64 1.27 -19.77 -9.29
C LEU A 64 2.53 -19.73 -10.16
N ILE A 65 3.33 -20.80 -10.16
CA ILE A 65 4.61 -20.86 -10.88
C ILE A 65 4.85 -22.23 -11.55
N GLY A 66 5.52 -22.25 -12.70
CA GLY A 66 5.89 -23.47 -13.44
C GLY A 66 4.97 -23.75 -14.64
N ASP A 67 4.76 -25.04 -14.93
CA ASP A 67 3.90 -25.47 -16.05
C ASP A 67 2.44 -25.08 -15.77
N ILE A 68 1.78 -24.40 -16.71
CA ILE A 68 0.38 -23.99 -16.60
C ILE A 68 -0.59 -25.16 -16.39
N LYS A 69 -0.24 -26.37 -16.85
CA LYS A 69 -1.03 -27.60 -16.66
C LYS A 69 -0.82 -28.22 -15.29
N GLN A 70 0.35 -28.03 -14.68
CA GLN A 70 0.69 -28.53 -13.35
C GLN A 70 1.49 -27.48 -12.56
N PRO A 71 0.86 -26.35 -12.23
CA PRO A 71 1.56 -25.27 -11.58
C PRO A 71 1.80 -25.59 -10.11
N LYS A 72 2.86 -25.01 -9.56
CA LYS A 72 3.15 -24.99 -8.13
C LYS A 72 2.63 -23.70 -7.51
N ILE A 73 2.34 -23.75 -6.22
CA ILE A 73 1.90 -22.60 -5.44
C ILE A 73 3.14 -21.86 -4.93
N PHE A 74 3.18 -20.54 -5.07
CA PHE A 74 4.17 -19.71 -4.38
C PHE A 74 3.55 -18.52 -3.63
N GLY A 75 2.32 -18.12 -3.99
CA GLY A 75 1.61 -17.04 -3.33
C GLY A 75 1.34 -17.30 -1.84
N ALA A 76 1.61 -16.31 -0.98
CA ALA A 76 1.48 -16.41 0.46
C ALA A 76 0.03 -16.62 0.95
N GLY A 77 -0.93 -15.91 0.35
CA GLY A 77 -2.36 -16.07 0.62
C GLY A 77 -2.84 -17.50 0.37
N ILE A 78 -2.40 -18.12 -0.72
CA ILE A 78 -2.74 -19.51 -1.01
C ILE A 78 -2.04 -20.47 -0.02
N LEU A 79 -0.76 -20.28 0.24
CA LEU A 79 0.02 -21.15 1.15
C LEU A 79 -0.50 -21.12 2.60
N SER A 80 -1.05 -19.99 3.03
CA SER A 80 -1.61 -19.82 4.38
C SER A 80 -3.06 -20.33 4.51
N SER A 81 -3.73 -20.63 3.40
CA SER A 81 -5.12 -21.09 3.36
C SER A 81 -5.21 -22.54 2.88
N VAL A 82 -5.27 -23.50 3.80
CA VAL A 82 -5.33 -24.95 3.49
C VAL A 82 -6.49 -25.27 2.51
N GLY A 83 -7.65 -24.65 2.72
CA GLY A 83 -8.81 -24.86 1.87
C GLY A 83 -8.62 -24.32 0.45
N GLU A 84 -7.91 -23.21 0.30
CA GLU A 84 -7.67 -22.56 -0.98
C GLU A 84 -6.50 -23.17 -1.73
N ALA A 85 -5.44 -23.58 -1.05
CA ALA A 85 -4.33 -24.37 -1.58
C ALA A 85 -4.80 -25.66 -2.26
N LYS A 86 -5.86 -26.29 -1.73
CA LYS A 86 -6.46 -27.47 -2.36
C LYS A 86 -7.31 -27.12 -3.57
N SER A 87 -8.13 -26.07 -3.50
CA SER A 87 -9.04 -25.71 -4.60
C SER A 87 -8.37 -24.98 -5.76
N CYS A 88 -7.28 -24.25 -5.52
CA CYS A 88 -6.61 -23.43 -6.55
C CYS A 88 -6.06 -24.27 -7.71
N LEU A 89 -5.65 -25.52 -7.43
CA LEU A 89 -5.14 -26.45 -8.43
C LEU A 89 -6.24 -27.23 -9.17
N SER A 90 -7.52 -27.12 -8.74
CA SER A 90 -8.64 -27.81 -9.42
C SER A 90 -9.04 -27.10 -10.71
N ASP A 91 -9.65 -27.82 -11.65
CA ASP A 91 -10.09 -27.27 -12.95
C ASP A 91 -11.15 -26.16 -12.85
N LYS A 92 -11.75 -25.96 -11.67
CA LYS A 92 -12.72 -24.88 -11.40
C LYS A 92 -12.07 -23.48 -11.42
N VAL A 93 -10.78 -23.38 -11.09
CA VAL A 93 -10.06 -22.11 -11.08
C VAL A 93 -9.33 -21.95 -12.41
N LYS A 94 -9.52 -20.83 -13.11
CA LYS A 94 -8.90 -20.59 -14.41
C LYS A 94 -7.41 -20.26 -14.23
N LYS A 95 -6.53 -20.93 -14.99
CA LYS A 95 -5.08 -20.65 -15.01
C LYS A 95 -4.76 -19.79 -16.22
N ILE A 96 -4.16 -18.63 -15.99
CA ILE A 96 -3.82 -17.66 -17.04
C ILE A 96 -2.31 -17.47 -17.04
N PRO A 97 -1.62 -17.49 -18.20
CA PRO A 97 -0.20 -17.12 -18.25
C PRO A 97 0.01 -15.73 -17.67
N LEU A 98 0.98 -15.58 -16.77
CA LEU A 98 1.30 -14.28 -16.20
C LEU A 98 1.79 -13.33 -17.31
N SER A 99 1.25 -12.13 -17.30
CA SER A 99 1.77 -11.00 -18.06
C SER A 99 1.44 -9.73 -17.29
N VAL A 100 1.95 -8.60 -17.74
CA VAL A 100 1.65 -7.29 -17.15
C VAL A 100 0.14 -6.99 -17.11
N ASP A 101 -0.65 -7.62 -17.98
CA ASP A 101 -2.10 -7.39 -18.08
C ASP A 101 -2.87 -7.91 -16.86
N CYS A 102 -2.22 -8.67 -15.95
CA CYS A 102 -2.84 -9.05 -14.68
C CYS A 102 -3.31 -7.84 -13.86
N VAL A 103 -2.66 -6.67 -14.01
CA VAL A 103 -3.06 -5.43 -13.32
C VAL A 103 -4.41 -4.88 -13.78
N ASN A 104 -4.96 -5.38 -14.90
CA ASN A 104 -6.29 -5.02 -15.36
C ASN A 104 -7.40 -5.83 -14.67
N PHE A 105 -7.05 -6.87 -13.90
CA PHE A 105 -7.99 -7.70 -13.17
C PHE A 105 -8.11 -7.18 -11.74
N ALA A 106 -9.30 -6.67 -11.39
CA ALA A 106 -9.67 -6.42 -10.00
C ALA A 106 -9.85 -7.74 -9.25
N TYR A 107 -9.71 -7.70 -7.92
CA TYR A 107 -9.85 -8.86 -7.05
C TYR A 107 -10.82 -8.57 -5.90
N ASP A 108 -11.40 -9.64 -5.37
CA ASP A 108 -12.23 -9.63 -4.15
C ASP A 108 -11.48 -10.38 -3.05
N ILE A 109 -11.30 -9.74 -1.90
CA ILE A 109 -10.61 -10.31 -0.74
C ILE A 109 -11.50 -11.24 0.09
N THR A 110 -12.81 -11.20 -0.13
CA THR A 110 -13.83 -11.90 0.69
C THR A 110 -14.21 -13.26 0.13
N GLU A 111 -13.87 -13.54 -1.12
CA GLU A 111 -14.17 -14.79 -1.81
C GLU A 111 -12.92 -15.50 -2.33
N LYS A 112 -13.08 -16.78 -2.67
CA LYS A 112 -12.01 -17.55 -3.31
C LYS A 112 -11.76 -17.05 -4.72
N GLN A 113 -10.50 -17.00 -5.12
CA GLN A 113 -10.13 -16.40 -6.41
C GLN A 113 -10.62 -17.26 -7.60
N PRO A 114 -11.39 -16.70 -8.56
CA PRO A 114 -11.93 -17.47 -9.70
C PRO A 114 -10.87 -17.79 -10.76
N GLN A 115 -9.79 -17.01 -10.78
CA GLN A 115 -8.65 -17.16 -11.68
C GLN A 115 -7.35 -16.89 -10.94
N LEU A 116 -6.27 -17.49 -11.45
CA LEU A 116 -4.91 -17.28 -10.95
C LEU A 116 -3.94 -17.17 -12.12
N PHE A 117 -2.85 -16.43 -11.90
CA PHE A 117 -1.82 -16.21 -12.89
C PHE A 117 -0.61 -17.11 -12.66
N VAL A 118 -0.08 -17.69 -13.73
CA VAL A 118 1.03 -18.64 -13.70
C VAL A 118 2.28 -18.02 -14.32
N ALA A 119 3.28 -17.74 -13.49
CA ALA A 119 4.62 -17.40 -13.97
C ALA A 119 5.36 -18.66 -14.45
N GLN A 120 6.14 -18.57 -15.53
CA GLN A 120 6.95 -19.72 -15.98
C GLN A 120 8.03 -20.05 -14.93
N ASP A 121 8.72 -19.02 -14.45
CA ASP A 121 9.72 -19.06 -13.40
C ASP A 121 9.86 -17.65 -12.75
N PHE A 122 10.80 -17.49 -11.81
CA PHE A 122 11.05 -16.22 -11.14
C PHE A 122 11.71 -15.17 -12.06
N SER A 123 12.42 -15.60 -13.11
CA SER A 123 13.00 -14.70 -14.09
C SER A 123 11.91 -14.04 -14.93
N HIS A 124 10.94 -14.82 -15.40
CA HIS A 124 9.75 -14.31 -16.08
C HIS A 124 8.91 -13.39 -15.17
N LEU A 125 8.74 -13.74 -13.88
CA LEU A 125 8.09 -12.84 -12.92
C LEU A 125 8.82 -11.49 -12.81
N SER A 126 10.15 -11.51 -12.72
CA SER A 126 10.97 -10.30 -12.64
C SER A 126 10.86 -9.45 -13.91
N GLU A 127 10.81 -10.09 -15.09
CA GLU A 127 10.58 -9.43 -16.37
C GLU A 127 9.22 -8.74 -16.42
N VAL A 128 8.15 -9.41 -15.96
CA VAL A 128 6.79 -8.84 -15.91
C VAL A 128 6.73 -7.64 -14.95
N LEU A 129 7.42 -7.71 -13.80
CA LEU A 129 7.53 -6.59 -12.86
C LEU A 129 8.27 -5.40 -13.49
N GLU A 130 9.35 -5.64 -14.23
CA GLU A 130 10.08 -4.59 -14.92
C GLU A 130 9.25 -3.98 -16.07
N ASN A 131 8.48 -4.80 -16.78
CA ASN A 131 7.53 -4.36 -17.81
C ASN A 131 6.41 -3.47 -17.25
N LEU A 132 5.98 -3.68 -15.99
CA LEU A 132 5.08 -2.77 -15.30
C LEU A 132 5.82 -1.49 -14.90
N SER A 133 6.98 -1.65 -14.28
CA SER A 133 7.83 -0.59 -13.72
C SER A 133 8.14 0.53 -14.74
N VAL A 134 8.50 0.18 -15.99
CA VAL A 134 8.77 1.17 -17.06
C VAL A 134 7.53 1.95 -17.51
N ARG A 135 6.31 1.49 -17.17
CA ARG A 135 5.05 2.16 -17.49
C ARG A 135 4.65 3.20 -16.44
N LEU A 136 5.28 3.18 -15.26
CA LEU A 136 4.89 3.99 -14.11
C LEU A 136 5.52 5.39 -14.13
N SER A 137 4.86 6.32 -13.43
CA SER A 137 5.24 7.74 -13.36
C SER A 137 6.69 7.97 -12.91
N TYR A 138 7.20 7.12 -12.03
CA TYR A 138 8.53 7.30 -11.45
C TYR A 138 9.68 6.99 -12.44
N LYS A 139 9.44 6.17 -13.47
CA LYS A 139 10.39 5.95 -14.57
C LYS A 139 10.10 6.83 -15.79
N ARG A 140 8.83 7.15 -16.04
CA ARG A 140 8.44 7.93 -17.23
C ARG A 140 8.59 9.44 -17.06
N GLY A 141 8.28 9.97 -15.88
CA GLY A 141 8.22 11.41 -15.65
C GLY A 141 7.29 12.12 -16.64
N GLY A 142 7.69 13.33 -17.05
CA GLY A 142 7.02 14.13 -18.09
C GLY A 142 5.53 14.40 -17.82
N LEU A 143 4.78 14.63 -18.91
CA LEU A 143 3.33 14.86 -18.86
C LEU A 143 2.58 13.71 -18.18
N TYR A 144 2.94 12.46 -18.51
CA TYR A 144 2.27 11.29 -17.94
C TYR A 144 2.35 11.28 -16.41
N GLY A 145 3.53 11.49 -15.84
CA GLY A 145 3.69 11.54 -14.38
C GLY A 145 2.97 12.71 -13.73
N LEU A 146 2.96 13.88 -14.39
CA LEU A 146 2.26 15.06 -13.88
C LEU A 146 0.73 14.88 -13.91
N GLU A 147 0.16 14.25 -14.93
CA GLU A 147 -1.27 13.91 -14.97
C GLU A 147 -1.66 12.97 -13.82
N ARG A 148 -0.83 11.94 -13.57
CA ARG A 148 -1.04 11.03 -12.45
C ARG A 148 -0.95 11.72 -11.10
N ALA A 149 0.05 12.58 -10.88
CA ALA A 149 0.18 13.34 -9.63
C ALA A 149 -0.97 14.35 -9.43
N ARG A 150 -1.39 15.05 -10.48
CA ARG A 150 -2.53 15.98 -10.41
C ARG A 150 -3.83 15.24 -10.08
N GLY A 151 -4.05 14.08 -10.69
CA GLY A 151 -5.21 13.23 -10.41
C GLY A 151 -5.16 12.59 -9.01
N ALA A 152 -3.96 12.36 -8.47
CA ALA A 152 -3.81 11.76 -7.15
C ALA A 152 -4.32 12.65 -6.02
N GLN A 153 -4.23 13.98 -6.15
CA GLN A 153 -4.68 14.95 -5.13
C GLN A 153 -4.06 14.72 -3.74
N THR A 154 -2.86 14.15 -3.71
CA THR A 154 -2.09 13.82 -2.51
C THR A 154 -0.69 14.42 -2.64
N VAL A 155 0.10 14.40 -1.57
CA VAL A 155 1.51 14.82 -1.66
C VAL A 155 2.25 13.86 -2.59
N ASN A 156 2.83 14.43 -3.65
CA ASN A 156 3.68 13.76 -4.61
C ASN A 156 4.99 14.53 -4.75
N THR A 157 6.01 13.88 -5.28
CA THR A 157 7.28 14.51 -5.62
C THR A 157 7.48 14.51 -7.12
N VAL A 158 7.84 15.68 -7.67
CA VAL A 158 8.26 15.87 -9.06
C VAL A 158 9.77 16.12 -9.07
N GLN A 159 10.52 15.26 -9.77
CA GLN A 159 11.96 15.41 -9.93
C GLN A 159 12.31 15.99 -11.30
N LEU A 160 13.18 16.99 -11.29
CA LEU A 160 13.72 17.63 -12.49
C LEU A 160 15.03 16.99 -12.93
N ASN A 161 15.45 17.25 -14.16
CA ASN A 161 16.76 16.83 -14.68
C ASN A 161 17.96 17.45 -13.95
N SER A 162 17.76 18.52 -13.17
CA SER A 162 18.77 19.07 -12.26
C SER A 162 18.97 18.23 -10.99
N GLY A 163 18.17 17.18 -10.79
CA GLY A 163 18.13 16.39 -9.56
C GLY A 163 17.22 16.99 -8.48
N LEU A 164 16.75 18.23 -8.66
CA LEU A 164 15.83 18.88 -7.71
C LEU A 164 14.49 18.13 -7.64
N GLN A 165 14.07 17.86 -6.42
CA GLN A 165 12.81 17.20 -6.07
C GLN A 165 11.88 18.22 -5.43
N ILE A 166 10.69 18.39 -6.00
CA ILE A 166 9.65 19.30 -5.51
C ILE A 166 8.50 18.46 -4.97
N SER A 167 8.32 18.48 -3.66
CA SER A 167 7.26 17.75 -2.95
C SER A 167 6.09 18.67 -2.64
N GLY A 168 4.86 18.22 -2.91
CA GLY A 168 3.63 18.94 -2.59
C GLY A 168 2.43 18.34 -3.30
N ILE A 169 1.25 18.94 -3.16
CA ILE A 169 0.06 18.56 -3.93
C ILE A 169 0.13 19.28 -5.28
N LEU A 170 0.34 18.56 -6.38
CA LEU A 170 0.38 19.16 -7.71
C LEU A 170 -1.02 19.65 -8.11
N LYS A 171 -1.23 20.97 -8.06
CA LYS A 171 -2.51 21.63 -8.36
C LYS A 171 -2.73 21.73 -9.86
N ASN A 172 -1.72 22.21 -10.56
CA ASN A 172 -1.80 22.53 -11.98
C ASN A 172 -0.41 22.51 -12.63
N PHE A 173 -0.39 22.39 -13.95
CA PHE A 173 0.79 22.63 -14.77
C PHE A 173 0.36 23.24 -16.11
N ILE A 174 1.26 23.99 -16.75
CA ILE A 174 1.01 24.59 -18.05
C ILE A 174 1.80 23.81 -19.09
N LEU A 175 1.16 23.52 -20.22
CA LEU A 175 1.79 22.88 -21.37
C LEU A 175 2.17 23.93 -22.41
N SER A 176 3.32 23.73 -23.05
CA SER A 176 3.69 24.47 -24.24
C SER A 176 2.79 24.08 -25.41
N ASN A 177 2.47 25.06 -26.25
CA ASN A 177 1.88 24.82 -27.56
C ASN A 177 2.94 24.43 -28.60
N ARG A 178 4.23 24.74 -28.37
CA ARG A 178 5.36 24.47 -29.28
C ARG A 178 6.68 24.28 -28.51
N PRO A 179 7.27 23.07 -28.52
CA PRO A 179 6.65 21.80 -28.94
C PRO A 179 5.42 21.49 -28.09
N ALA A 180 4.40 20.86 -28.68
CA ALA A 180 3.16 20.57 -27.99
C ALA A 180 3.38 19.56 -26.85
N ASN A 181 2.63 19.71 -25.75
CA ASN A 181 2.58 18.79 -24.61
C ASN A 181 3.84 18.73 -23.74
N GLU A 182 4.75 19.71 -23.84
CA GLU A 182 5.86 19.84 -22.89
C GLU A 182 5.45 20.68 -21.66
N PRO A 183 5.65 20.20 -20.43
CA PRO A 183 5.40 21.00 -19.23
C PRO A 183 6.37 22.18 -19.13
N ILE A 184 5.83 23.40 -19.03
CA ILE A 184 6.60 24.65 -18.98
C ILE A 184 6.46 25.41 -17.67
N TYR A 185 5.50 25.01 -16.83
CA TYR A 185 5.27 25.62 -15.54
C TYR A 185 4.58 24.63 -14.61
N LEU A 186 5.03 24.55 -13.36
CA LEU A 186 4.44 23.72 -12.32
C LEU A 186 3.82 24.60 -11.23
N GLN A 187 2.70 24.17 -10.67
CA GLN A 187 2.04 24.82 -9.55
C GLN A 187 1.55 23.79 -8.53
N PHE A 188 2.07 23.89 -7.32
CA PHE A 188 1.71 23.08 -6.16
C PHE A 188 0.85 23.89 -5.20
N ASP A 189 -0.05 23.23 -4.49
CA ASP A 189 -0.90 23.81 -3.44
C ASP A 189 -0.46 23.33 -2.05
N GLY A 190 -0.59 24.21 -1.06
CA GLY A 190 -0.30 23.89 0.33
C GLY A 190 1.19 23.65 0.61
N ALA A 191 1.48 23.07 1.78
CA ALA A 191 2.85 22.84 2.24
C ALA A 191 3.70 22.13 1.17
N SER A 192 4.82 22.74 0.81
CA SER A 192 5.75 22.22 -0.21
C SER A 192 7.17 22.14 0.33
N GLN A 193 7.98 21.26 -0.24
CA GLN A 193 9.38 21.05 0.15
C GLN A 193 10.26 20.85 -1.08
N LEU A 194 11.43 21.48 -1.08
CA LEU A 194 12.46 21.23 -2.08
C LEU A 194 13.57 20.37 -1.48
N ALA A 195 13.92 19.30 -2.17
CA ALA A 195 14.91 18.33 -1.74
C ALA A 195 15.87 17.98 -2.87
N ILE A 196 17.03 17.44 -2.49
CA ILE A 196 17.99 16.82 -3.40
C ILE A 196 18.37 15.49 -2.78
N ASN A 197 18.35 14.42 -3.56
CA ASN A 197 18.68 13.06 -3.09
C ASN A 197 17.91 12.68 -1.82
N TYR A 198 16.61 12.99 -1.76
CA TYR A 198 15.71 12.68 -0.65
C TYR A 198 16.05 13.36 0.69
N VAL A 199 16.76 14.49 0.63
CA VAL A 199 17.08 15.32 1.79
C VAL A 199 16.62 16.76 1.53
N GLU A 200 15.83 17.32 2.45
CA GLU A 200 15.38 18.70 2.38
C GLU A 200 16.55 19.68 2.23
N MET A 201 16.46 20.61 1.27
CA MET A 201 17.45 21.67 1.15
C MET A 201 17.30 22.68 2.29
N PRO A 202 18.41 23.20 2.86
CA PRO A 202 18.35 24.14 3.98
C PRO A 202 17.42 25.32 3.71
N GLY A 203 16.41 25.49 4.57
CA GLY A 203 15.46 26.61 4.48
C GLY A 203 14.44 26.49 3.34
N GLN A 204 14.29 25.31 2.72
CA GLN A 204 13.37 25.08 1.59
C GLN A 204 12.26 24.06 1.91
N GLY A 205 11.95 23.89 3.19
CA GLY A 205 10.86 23.04 3.68
C GLY A 205 9.50 23.70 3.77
N VAL A 206 8.56 22.99 4.39
CA VAL A 206 7.14 23.39 4.54
C VAL A 206 6.94 24.73 5.26
N LYS A 207 7.89 25.15 6.10
CA LYS A 207 7.86 26.47 6.77
C LYS A 207 8.15 27.63 5.79
N ARG A 208 8.99 27.39 4.78
CA ARG A 208 9.35 28.37 3.75
C ARG A 208 8.28 28.45 2.68
N HIS A 209 7.66 27.32 2.34
CA HIS A 209 6.64 27.17 1.30
C HIS A 209 5.30 26.66 1.88
N PRO A 210 4.66 27.38 2.82
CA PRO A 210 3.46 26.88 3.50
C PRO A 210 2.20 26.86 2.62
N GLN A 211 2.18 27.69 1.56
CA GLN A 211 1.00 27.88 0.70
C GLN A 211 1.12 27.20 -0.67
N GLY A 212 2.30 26.70 -1.03
CA GLY A 212 2.55 26.11 -2.33
C GLY A 212 3.95 26.41 -2.82
N PHE A 213 4.26 25.85 -3.98
CA PHE A 213 5.45 26.16 -4.75
C PHE A 213 5.08 26.26 -6.22
N SER A 214 5.79 27.10 -6.97
CA SER A 214 5.56 27.19 -8.41
C SER A 214 6.84 27.58 -9.11
N SER A 215 7.05 27.05 -10.32
CA SER A 215 8.27 27.34 -11.07
C SER A 215 8.10 27.10 -12.56
N PRO A 216 8.70 27.94 -13.44
CA PRO A 216 8.88 27.61 -14.83
C PRO A 216 9.80 26.39 -15.01
N LEU A 217 9.67 25.77 -16.18
CA LEU A 217 10.53 24.74 -16.71
C LEU A 217 10.95 25.11 -18.13
N GLY A 218 12.09 24.59 -18.56
CA GLY A 218 12.53 24.61 -19.95
C GLY A 218 13.83 25.37 -20.17
N PHE A 219 14.14 25.62 -21.43
CA PHE A 219 15.31 26.40 -21.82
C PHE A 219 15.01 27.90 -21.85
N LEU A 220 16.07 28.69 -21.64
CA LEU A 220 16.02 30.13 -21.88
C LEU A 220 15.99 30.38 -23.39
N ARG A 221 15.25 31.42 -23.79
CA ARG A 221 15.11 31.81 -25.19
C ARG A 221 16.47 32.06 -25.82
N ASN A 222 16.73 31.43 -26.97
CA ASN A 222 18.01 31.50 -27.70
C ASN A 222 19.20 30.83 -26.98
N HIS A 223 18.95 29.88 -26.06
CA HIS A 223 19.99 29.11 -25.40
C HIS A 223 19.77 27.60 -25.60
N HIS A 224 20.87 26.87 -25.86
CA HIS A 224 20.81 25.44 -26.22
C HIS A 224 21.18 24.48 -25.09
N ARG A 225 21.36 24.98 -23.87
CA ARG A 225 21.68 24.15 -22.70
C ARG A 225 20.79 24.52 -21.52
N CYS A 226 20.52 23.55 -20.65
CA CYS A 226 19.70 23.76 -19.46
C CYS A 226 20.35 24.80 -18.54
N LEU A 227 19.54 25.69 -17.95
CA LEU A 227 20.02 26.65 -16.95
C LEU A 227 20.74 25.95 -15.78
N SER A 228 20.40 24.69 -15.48
CA SER A 228 21.05 23.91 -14.43
C SER A 228 22.53 23.64 -14.68
N THR A 229 23.01 23.72 -15.92
CA THR A 229 24.44 23.50 -16.26
C THR A 229 25.26 24.79 -16.27
N TYR A 230 24.63 25.94 -16.02
CA TYR A 230 25.32 27.24 -16.05
C TYR A 230 26.20 27.38 -14.81
N LYS A 231 27.40 27.91 -15.00
CA LYS A 231 28.34 28.26 -13.93
C LYS A 231 28.20 29.76 -13.61
N PRO A 232 28.75 30.26 -12.49
CA PRO A 232 28.65 31.67 -12.13
C PRO A 232 29.08 32.65 -13.24
N ALA A 233 30.14 32.34 -13.99
CA ALA A 233 30.56 33.16 -15.13
C ALA A 233 29.49 33.25 -16.24
N ASP A 234 28.76 32.16 -16.47
CA ASP A 234 27.68 32.14 -17.44
C ASP A 234 26.47 32.94 -16.96
N LEU A 235 26.18 32.91 -15.65
CA LEU A 235 25.15 33.74 -15.05
C LEU A 235 25.49 35.23 -15.22
N SER A 236 26.74 35.63 -14.97
CA SER A 236 27.19 37.00 -15.23
C SER A 236 27.07 37.39 -16.71
N ASN A 237 27.37 36.48 -17.64
CA ASN A 237 27.17 36.71 -19.08
C ASN A 237 25.68 36.89 -19.46
N LEU A 238 24.76 36.35 -18.66
CA LEU A 238 23.31 36.58 -18.77
C LEU A 238 22.83 37.85 -18.04
N ALA A 239 23.74 38.65 -17.50
CA ALA A 239 23.43 39.76 -16.60
C ALA A 239 22.62 39.34 -15.37
N LEU A 240 22.83 38.11 -14.89
CA LEU A 240 22.31 37.60 -13.63
C LEU A 240 23.34 37.83 -12.52
N ASN A 241 23.31 39.02 -11.92
CA ASN A 241 24.14 39.35 -10.77
C ASN A 241 23.29 39.51 -9.51
N LYS A 242 23.81 39.07 -8.36
CA LYS A 242 23.11 39.22 -7.08
C LYS A 242 22.92 40.69 -6.72
N GLY A 243 21.72 41.05 -6.28
CA GLY A 243 21.30 42.41 -5.93
C GLY A 243 20.84 43.25 -7.12
N GLU A 244 20.98 42.75 -8.35
CA GLU A 244 20.59 43.48 -9.56
C GLU A 244 19.24 43.00 -10.10
N ARG A 245 18.54 43.91 -10.77
CA ARG A 245 17.31 43.58 -11.50
C ARG A 245 17.68 42.86 -12.78
N ALA A 246 17.09 41.70 -13.00
CA ALA A 246 17.31 40.91 -14.19
C ALA A 246 16.02 40.32 -14.75
N ARG A 247 16.15 39.79 -15.97
CA ARG A 247 15.04 39.25 -16.76
C ARG A 247 15.45 37.92 -17.36
N LEU A 248 14.67 36.87 -17.09
CA LEU A 248 14.79 35.58 -17.75
C LEU A 248 13.57 35.34 -18.63
N GLN A 249 13.80 35.16 -19.93
CA GLN A 249 12.78 34.76 -20.88
C GLN A 249 13.01 33.30 -21.27
N PHE A 250 12.02 32.45 -21.02
CA PHE A 250 12.01 31.05 -21.45
C PHE A 250 11.55 30.93 -22.90
N GLU A 251 11.97 29.86 -23.59
CA GLU A 251 11.50 29.54 -24.95
C GLU A 251 9.97 29.38 -25.01
N SER A 252 9.38 28.92 -23.91
CA SER A 252 7.94 28.79 -23.71
C SER A 252 7.17 30.10 -23.66
N GLY A 253 7.86 31.25 -23.58
CA GLY A 253 7.27 32.55 -23.38
C GLY A 253 7.09 32.95 -21.91
N VAL A 254 7.35 32.04 -20.96
CA VAL A 254 7.36 32.40 -19.53
C VAL A 254 8.46 33.43 -19.28
N LEU A 255 8.09 34.47 -18.56
CA LEU A 255 8.96 35.59 -18.25
C LEU A 255 9.09 35.76 -16.74
N VAL A 256 10.32 35.77 -16.25
CA VAL A 256 10.67 36.00 -14.84
C VAL A 256 11.45 37.30 -14.75
N GLU A 257 10.93 38.29 -14.03
CA GLU A 257 11.55 39.60 -13.86
C GLU A 257 11.55 40.00 -12.39
N GLY A 258 12.71 40.37 -11.87
CA GLY A 258 12.84 40.72 -10.46
C GLY A 258 14.28 41.06 -10.10
N VAL A 259 14.55 41.21 -8.80
CA VAL A 259 15.91 41.38 -8.28
C VAL A 259 16.43 40.01 -7.85
N LEU A 260 17.55 39.58 -8.45
CA LEU A 260 18.16 38.30 -8.11
C LEU A 260 18.80 38.39 -6.73
N LYS A 261 18.28 37.67 -5.74
CA LYS A 261 18.78 37.70 -4.36
C LYS A 261 19.89 36.68 -4.15
N ASP A 262 19.66 35.43 -4.54
CA ASP A 262 20.61 34.34 -4.30
C ASP A 262 20.49 33.21 -5.34
N TRP A 263 21.44 32.29 -5.33
CA TRP A 263 21.42 31.05 -6.09
C TRP A 263 22.03 29.89 -5.30
N VAL A 264 21.58 28.67 -5.60
CA VAL A 264 22.07 27.45 -4.94
C VAL A 264 22.59 26.47 -5.98
N TYR A 265 23.84 26.02 -5.77
CA TYR A 265 24.45 24.92 -6.50
C TYR A 265 24.50 23.66 -5.63
N ARG A 266 24.28 22.50 -6.26
CA ARG A 266 24.49 21.17 -5.68
C ARG A 266 25.25 20.32 -6.68
N ASP A 267 26.37 19.76 -6.26
CA ASP A 267 27.28 18.98 -7.11
C ASP A 267 27.46 19.65 -8.47
N GLU A 268 27.89 20.92 -8.43
CA GLU A 268 28.17 21.73 -9.62
C GLU A 268 26.97 22.06 -10.53
N THR A 269 25.76 21.67 -10.14
CA THR A 269 24.49 21.90 -10.84
C THR A 269 23.73 23.04 -10.17
N LEU A 270 23.32 24.04 -10.94
CA LEU A 270 22.44 25.11 -10.46
C LEU A 270 21.02 24.56 -10.27
N VAL A 271 20.49 24.61 -9.05
CA VAL A 271 19.19 24.00 -8.72
C VAL A 271 18.12 25.01 -8.31
N LEU A 272 18.52 26.19 -7.80
CA LEU A 272 17.58 27.19 -7.32
C LEU A 272 18.10 28.61 -7.56
N LEU A 273 17.20 29.50 -7.97
CA LEU A 273 17.40 30.96 -7.95
C LEU A 273 16.35 31.61 -7.04
N THR A 274 16.78 32.48 -6.13
CA THR A 274 15.87 33.23 -5.24
C THR A 274 15.76 34.67 -5.71
N TRP A 275 14.54 35.17 -5.82
CA TRP A 275 14.23 36.51 -6.34
C TRP A 275 13.40 37.32 -5.35
N THR A 276 13.60 38.63 -5.33
CA THR A 276 12.77 39.61 -4.61
C THR A 276 12.12 40.57 -5.60
N ALA A 277 10.98 41.16 -5.23
CA ALA A 277 10.18 42.01 -6.13
C ALA A 277 9.98 41.35 -7.51
N CYS A 278 9.72 40.04 -7.48
CA CYS A 278 9.67 39.19 -8.65
C CYS A 278 8.26 39.09 -9.21
N GLN A 279 8.13 39.22 -10.52
CA GLN A 279 6.91 38.94 -11.26
C GLN A 279 7.19 37.84 -12.27
N VAL A 280 6.29 36.85 -12.33
CA VAL A 280 6.33 35.81 -13.36
C VAL A 280 5.07 35.91 -14.22
N THR A 281 5.23 35.96 -15.54
CA THR A 281 4.12 36.08 -16.48
C THR A 281 4.24 35.11 -17.65
N LEU A 282 3.09 34.81 -18.27
CA LEU A 282 2.99 34.08 -19.53
C LEU A 282 1.84 34.68 -20.33
N ASP A 283 2.11 35.18 -21.54
CA ASP A 283 1.10 35.82 -22.41
C ASP A 283 0.24 36.89 -21.71
N GLY A 284 0.86 37.68 -20.84
CA GLY A 284 0.18 38.73 -20.04
C GLY A 284 -0.55 38.22 -18.79
N LYS A 285 -0.67 36.89 -18.60
CA LYS A 285 -1.20 36.31 -17.36
C LYS A 285 -0.12 36.31 -16.28
N VAL A 286 -0.45 36.83 -15.10
CA VAL A 286 0.42 36.74 -13.91
C VAL A 286 0.36 35.32 -13.34
N LEU A 287 1.53 34.68 -13.24
CA LEU A 287 1.74 33.39 -12.62
C LEU A 287 2.32 33.51 -11.21
N PHE A 288 3.12 34.55 -10.96
CA PHE A 288 3.59 34.94 -9.63
C PHE A 288 3.59 36.47 -9.51
N ASP A 289 3.03 36.97 -8.40
CA ASP A 289 2.97 38.40 -8.11
C ASP A 289 3.98 38.79 -7.03
N PRO A 290 4.72 39.91 -7.18
CA PRO A 290 5.71 40.35 -6.20
C PRO A 290 5.15 40.58 -4.79
N ALA A 291 3.84 40.85 -4.65
CA ALA A 291 3.18 40.99 -3.36
C ALA A 291 3.11 39.66 -2.57
N TRP A 292 3.35 38.52 -3.21
CA TRP A 292 3.34 37.19 -2.56
C TRP A 292 4.67 36.89 -1.84
N GLY A 293 5.68 37.75 -2.01
CA GLY A 293 6.96 37.67 -1.29
C GLY A 293 8.12 37.19 -2.17
N GLU A 294 9.08 36.51 -1.55
CA GLU A 294 10.27 36.02 -2.25
C GLU A 294 9.93 34.80 -3.11
N TYR A 295 10.40 34.84 -4.36
CA TYR A 295 10.16 33.79 -5.33
C TYR A 295 11.38 32.88 -5.44
N ASP A 296 11.24 31.64 -4.99
CA ASP A 296 12.21 30.59 -5.21
C ASP A 296 11.87 29.87 -6.53
N MET A 297 12.76 30.00 -7.50
CA MET A 297 12.63 29.42 -8.83
C MET A 297 13.46 28.14 -8.92
N ALA A 298 12.79 27.00 -9.06
CA ALA A 298 13.44 25.74 -9.38
C ALA A 298 14.10 25.82 -10.76
N VAL A 299 15.33 25.30 -10.86
CA VAL A 299 16.07 25.29 -12.11
C VAL A 299 16.04 23.89 -12.70
N GLY A 300 15.45 23.74 -13.88
CA GLY A 300 15.37 22.50 -14.63
C GLY A 300 14.59 22.66 -15.94
N SER A 301 14.85 21.77 -16.90
CA SER A 301 14.22 21.80 -18.22
C SER A 301 13.17 20.72 -18.41
N THR A 302 13.29 19.58 -17.73
CA THR A 302 12.40 18.43 -17.94
C THR A 302 12.09 17.72 -16.62
N VAL A 303 10.89 17.17 -16.51
CA VAL A 303 10.49 16.28 -15.41
C VAL A 303 10.95 14.85 -15.73
N THR A 304 11.89 14.33 -14.95
CA THR A 304 12.49 13.00 -15.15
C THR A 304 11.79 11.90 -14.37
N SER A 305 11.14 12.24 -13.25
CA SER A 305 10.44 11.29 -12.40
C SER A 305 9.29 11.95 -11.65
N VAL A 306 8.22 11.22 -11.40
CA VAL A 306 7.14 11.63 -10.48
C VAL A 306 6.76 10.44 -9.60
N PHE A 307 6.75 10.61 -8.28
CA PHE A 307 6.47 9.54 -7.33
C PHE A 307 5.59 9.98 -6.15
N GLY A 308 5.07 9.00 -5.41
CA GLY A 308 4.17 9.22 -4.28
C GLY A 308 4.90 9.63 -3.01
N GLY A 309 4.30 10.55 -2.25
CA GLY A 309 4.85 11.05 -0.99
C GLY A 309 5.89 12.15 -1.16
N PRO A 310 6.30 12.79 -0.04
CA PRO A 310 7.37 13.78 -0.03
C PRO A 310 8.75 13.12 -0.18
N ALA A 311 9.69 13.85 -0.78
CA ALA A 311 11.06 13.43 -0.98
C ALA A 311 11.80 13.17 0.35
N ASP A 312 11.68 14.09 1.30
CA ASP A 312 12.19 13.92 2.67
C ASP A 312 11.01 13.89 3.64
N ARG A 313 10.47 12.68 3.85
CA ARG A 313 9.29 12.43 4.69
C ARG A 313 9.49 12.81 6.14
N THR A 314 10.71 12.67 6.66
CA THR A 314 11.02 13.02 8.06
C THR A 314 10.92 14.53 8.26
N SER A 315 11.48 15.31 7.33
CA SER A 315 11.44 16.78 7.41
C SER A 315 10.09 17.37 7.02
N PHE A 316 9.36 16.71 6.08
CA PHE A 316 8.04 17.15 5.64
C PHE A 316 6.98 17.01 6.73
N GLY A 317 7.05 15.93 7.52
CA GLY A 317 6.12 15.60 8.58
C GLY A 317 5.01 14.65 8.16
N GLU A 318 4.00 14.51 9.04
CA GLU A 318 2.84 13.65 8.78
C GLU A 318 2.02 14.18 7.61
N THR A 319 1.67 13.28 6.70
CA THR A 319 0.73 13.50 5.61
C THR A 319 -0.57 12.75 5.91
N GLU A 320 -1.67 13.14 5.27
CA GLU A 320 -2.99 12.49 5.46
C GLU A 320 -3.03 11.00 5.05
N ASP A 321 -1.93 10.45 4.54
CA ASP A 321 -1.89 9.12 3.95
C ASP A 321 -2.01 7.98 4.96
N PHE A 322 -1.64 8.14 6.24
CA PHE A 322 -1.72 7.06 7.24
C PHE A 322 -1.86 7.57 8.70
N ALA A 323 -3.06 7.95 9.12
CA ALA A 323 -3.34 8.18 10.55
C ALA A 323 -3.52 6.84 11.30
N ASN A 324 -2.57 6.47 12.15
CA ASN A 324 -2.64 5.27 12.98
C ASN A 324 -3.78 5.38 14.03
N LYS A 325 -4.99 4.95 13.69
CA LYS A 325 -6.07 4.78 14.67
C LYS A 325 -5.85 3.46 15.42
N ARG A 326 -5.69 3.54 16.74
CA ARG A 326 -5.51 2.36 17.59
C ARG A 326 -6.80 1.56 17.62
N VAL A 327 -6.70 0.27 17.29
CA VAL A 327 -7.79 -0.70 17.48
C VAL A 327 -8.15 -0.72 18.98
N PRO A 328 -9.42 -0.49 19.35
CA PRO A 328 -9.83 -0.53 20.75
C PRO A 328 -9.58 -1.92 21.34
N VAL A 329 -9.01 -1.96 22.55
CA VAL A 329 -8.71 -3.21 23.23
C VAL A 329 -10.03 -3.94 23.55
N ARG A 330 -10.20 -5.13 22.97
CA ARG A 330 -11.39 -5.98 23.20
C ARG A 330 -11.50 -6.37 24.67
N SER A 331 -12.68 -6.17 25.27
CA SER A 331 -12.99 -6.66 26.62
C SER A 331 -13.39 -8.14 26.59
N ILE A 332 -12.71 -8.97 27.37
CA ILE A 332 -12.97 -10.41 27.46
C ILE A 332 -14.18 -10.68 28.38
N THR A 333 -15.21 -11.35 27.86
CA THR A 333 -16.41 -11.76 28.60
C THR A 333 -16.15 -12.87 29.61
N ALA A 334 -17.08 -13.10 30.54
CA ALA A 334 -16.96 -14.19 31.53
C ALA A 334 -16.89 -15.58 30.86
N SER A 335 -17.73 -15.82 29.84
CA SER A 335 -17.72 -17.08 29.08
C SER A 335 -16.41 -17.29 28.32
N GLU A 336 -15.81 -16.23 27.75
CA GLU A 336 -14.49 -16.33 27.11
C GLU A 336 -13.39 -16.66 28.12
N LYS A 337 -13.40 -16.07 29.32
CA LYS A 337 -12.46 -16.41 30.39
C LYS A 337 -12.57 -17.87 30.82
N GLU A 338 -13.79 -18.40 30.88
CA GLU A 338 -14.02 -19.82 31.16
C GLU A 338 -13.48 -20.72 30.05
N ARG A 339 -13.72 -20.36 28.78
CA ARG A 339 -13.13 -21.07 27.62
C ARG A 339 -11.61 -21.04 27.65
N HIS A 340 -11.00 -19.89 27.91
CA HIS A 340 -9.54 -19.75 28.02
C HIS A 340 -8.98 -20.63 29.15
N THR A 341 -9.71 -20.72 30.26
CA THR A 341 -9.36 -21.61 31.38
C THR A 341 -9.39 -23.07 30.94
N PHE A 342 -10.41 -23.50 30.19
CA PHE A 342 -10.47 -24.88 29.71
C PHE A 342 -9.32 -25.20 28.74
N TYR A 343 -9.00 -24.31 27.79
CA TYR A 343 -7.81 -24.48 26.94
C TYR A 343 -6.51 -24.55 27.74
N ARG A 344 -6.38 -23.76 28.81
CA ARG A 344 -5.23 -23.83 29.72
C ARG A 344 -5.16 -25.20 30.41
N ASP A 345 -6.27 -25.71 30.93
CA ASP A 345 -6.30 -27.01 31.62
C ASP A 345 -5.90 -28.16 30.67
N VAL A 346 -6.33 -28.13 29.40
CA VAL A 346 -5.93 -29.11 28.37
C VAL A 346 -4.45 -28.96 28.00
N ARG A 347 -3.94 -27.73 27.92
CA ARG A 347 -2.52 -27.47 27.68
C ARG A 347 -1.65 -27.97 28.83
N GLU A 348 -2.04 -27.71 30.08
CA GLU A 348 -1.36 -28.22 31.26
C GLU A 348 -1.31 -29.75 31.23
N LEU A 349 -2.42 -30.41 30.87
CA LEU A 349 -2.45 -31.86 30.66
C LEU A 349 -1.44 -32.29 29.59
N ARG A 350 -1.41 -31.63 28.43
CA ARG A 350 -0.46 -31.93 27.34
C ARG A 350 1.01 -31.79 27.81
N GLU A 351 1.32 -30.74 28.56
CA GLU A 351 2.66 -30.46 29.07
C GLU A 351 3.10 -31.39 30.21
N MET A 352 2.16 -31.96 30.98
CA MET A 352 2.46 -33.01 31.97
C MET A 352 3.06 -34.28 31.35
N GLY A 353 2.80 -34.54 30.06
CA GLY A 353 3.32 -35.69 29.33
C GLY A 353 2.59 -37.01 29.63
N ALA A 354 2.41 -37.84 28.60
CA ALA A 354 1.74 -39.12 28.72
C ALA A 354 2.54 -40.08 29.63
N SER A 355 1.86 -40.67 30.61
CA SER A 355 2.41 -41.66 31.56
C SER A 355 1.47 -42.86 31.67
N THR A 356 1.91 -43.95 32.29
CA THR A 356 1.17 -45.23 32.35
C THR A 356 -0.25 -45.10 32.92
N VAL A 357 -1.13 -46.04 32.55
CA VAL A 357 -2.53 -46.15 33.02
C VAL A 357 -2.59 -46.06 34.55
N GLN A 358 -3.53 -45.26 35.09
CA GLN A 358 -3.67 -44.83 36.51
C GLN A 358 -2.76 -43.67 36.97
N SER A 359 -2.01 -43.02 36.08
CA SER A 359 -1.31 -41.79 36.43
C SER A 359 -2.27 -40.60 36.62
N PRO A 360 -1.83 -39.53 37.32
CA PRO A 360 -2.59 -38.28 37.43
C PRO A 360 -3.07 -37.72 36.09
N PHE A 361 -2.32 -37.98 35.01
CA PHE A 361 -2.71 -37.64 33.65
C PHE A 361 -4.04 -38.32 33.25
N HIS A 362 -4.17 -39.63 33.46
CA HIS A 362 -5.36 -40.38 33.03
C HIS A 362 -6.63 -39.90 33.77
N ILE A 363 -6.50 -39.61 35.07
CA ILE A 363 -7.60 -39.04 35.87
C ILE A 363 -7.99 -37.68 35.32
N LYS A 364 -7.01 -36.80 35.06
CA LYS A 364 -7.27 -35.45 34.57
C LYS A 364 -7.82 -35.46 33.14
N TRP A 365 -7.35 -36.36 32.29
CA TRP A 365 -7.90 -36.57 30.95
C TRP A 365 -9.38 -36.96 31.00
N HIS A 366 -9.75 -37.90 31.87
CA HIS A 366 -11.15 -38.29 32.05
C HIS A 366 -12.01 -37.12 32.57
N GLU A 367 -11.53 -36.37 33.55
CA GLU A 367 -12.22 -35.18 34.09
C GLU A 367 -12.49 -34.15 32.98
N LEU A 368 -11.47 -33.78 32.21
CA LEU A 368 -11.59 -32.81 31.12
C LEU A 368 -12.47 -33.33 29.97
N SER A 369 -12.40 -34.63 29.67
CA SER A 369 -13.24 -35.27 28.66
C SER A 369 -14.71 -35.27 29.06
N GLN A 370 -15.01 -35.56 30.33
CA GLN A 370 -16.38 -35.49 30.84
C GLN A 370 -16.91 -34.05 30.85
N ARG A 371 -16.07 -33.07 31.21
CA ARG A 371 -16.42 -31.64 31.09
C ARG A 371 -16.74 -31.25 29.65
N PHE A 372 -15.93 -31.68 28.69
CA PHE A 372 -16.22 -31.43 27.28
C PHE A 372 -17.56 -32.07 26.90
N LEU A 373 -17.79 -33.35 27.24
CA LEU A 373 -19.00 -34.09 26.88
C LEU A 373 -20.28 -33.49 27.49
N SER A 374 -20.23 -32.93 28.70
CA SER A 374 -21.38 -32.36 29.39
C SER A 374 -21.74 -30.93 28.94
N ASP A 375 -20.75 -30.15 28.49
CA ASP A 375 -20.99 -28.80 27.99
C ASP A 375 -21.21 -28.79 26.47
N SER A 376 -22.47 -28.69 26.05
CA SER A 376 -22.84 -28.62 24.62
C SER A 376 -22.31 -27.36 23.89
N GLY A 377 -21.99 -26.28 24.61
CA GLY A 377 -21.43 -25.04 24.07
C GLY A 377 -19.91 -25.05 23.93
N CYS A 378 -19.26 -26.13 24.34
CA CYS A 378 -17.80 -26.25 24.31
C CYS A 378 -17.25 -26.30 22.87
N PRO A 379 -16.21 -25.51 22.53
CA PRO A 379 -15.58 -25.53 21.21
C PRO A 379 -15.08 -26.92 20.82
N TRP A 380 -15.36 -27.34 19.58
CA TRP A 380 -14.98 -28.66 19.06
C TRP A 380 -13.48 -28.94 19.12
N LEU A 381 -12.64 -27.89 19.03
CA LEU A 381 -11.18 -28.02 19.04
C LEU A 381 -10.65 -28.60 20.36
N ILE A 382 -11.29 -28.31 21.50
CA ILE A 382 -10.97 -28.93 22.79
C ILE A 382 -11.18 -30.44 22.74
N GLY A 383 -12.29 -30.89 22.15
CA GLY A 383 -12.57 -32.31 21.97
C GLY A 383 -11.53 -32.99 21.09
N LEU A 384 -11.08 -32.32 20.02
CA LEU A 384 -10.05 -32.86 19.13
C LEU A 384 -8.69 -33.01 19.84
N GLU A 385 -8.28 -32.01 20.62
CA GLU A 385 -7.08 -32.04 21.46
C GLU A 385 -7.13 -33.21 22.47
N LEU A 386 -8.28 -33.37 23.14
CA LEU A 386 -8.48 -34.48 24.08
C LEU A 386 -8.44 -35.84 23.37
N ALA A 387 -9.02 -35.96 22.18
CA ALA A 387 -8.96 -37.18 21.38
C ALA A 387 -7.52 -37.51 20.95
N GLU A 388 -6.72 -36.52 20.53
CA GLU A 388 -5.29 -36.70 20.23
C GLU A 388 -4.53 -37.26 21.44
N LEU A 389 -4.71 -36.66 22.61
CA LEU A 389 -4.07 -37.11 23.85
C LEU A 389 -4.52 -38.52 24.25
N GLY A 390 -5.80 -38.85 24.04
CA GLY A 390 -6.35 -40.18 24.29
C GLY A 390 -5.73 -41.25 23.38
N TYR A 391 -5.56 -40.94 22.09
CA TYR A 391 -4.87 -41.83 21.14
C TYR A 391 -3.40 -42.04 21.51
N LYS A 392 -2.68 -40.99 21.95
CA LYS A 392 -1.30 -41.09 22.45
C LYS A 392 -1.13 -42.05 23.62
N MET A 393 -2.16 -42.14 24.46
CA MET A 393 -2.21 -43.07 25.57
C MET A 393 -2.78 -44.44 25.22
N LYS A 394 -3.15 -44.67 23.96
CA LYS A 394 -3.83 -45.89 23.49
C LYS A 394 -5.12 -46.19 24.27
N LEU A 395 -5.83 -45.16 24.70
CA LEU A 395 -7.12 -45.31 25.38
C LEU A 395 -8.17 -45.80 24.40
N THR A 396 -8.95 -46.79 24.82
CA THR A 396 -10.03 -47.40 24.04
C THR A 396 -11.33 -47.50 24.85
N ASP A 397 -11.41 -46.75 25.94
CA ASP A 397 -12.55 -46.76 26.85
C ASP A 397 -13.79 -46.06 26.27
N THR A 398 -14.90 -46.18 27.00
CA THR A 398 -16.20 -45.62 26.61
C THR A 398 -16.20 -44.10 26.53
N VAL A 399 -15.33 -43.42 27.28
CA VAL A 399 -15.21 -41.95 27.24
C VAL A 399 -14.57 -41.53 25.93
N MET A 400 -13.50 -42.22 25.51
CA MET A 400 -12.88 -42.00 24.20
C MET A 400 -13.88 -42.21 23.05
N ALA A 401 -14.66 -43.30 23.09
CA ALA A 401 -15.69 -43.54 22.08
C ALA A 401 -16.75 -42.43 22.05
N SER A 402 -17.17 -41.93 23.22
CA SER A 402 -18.15 -40.84 23.35
C SER A 402 -17.61 -39.51 22.82
N LEU A 403 -16.33 -39.20 23.05
CA LEU A 403 -15.66 -38.01 22.50
C LEU A 403 -15.68 -38.02 20.98
N ILE A 404 -15.25 -39.12 20.37
CA ILE A 404 -15.22 -39.28 18.91
C ILE A 404 -16.62 -39.15 18.33
N GLN A 405 -17.61 -39.85 18.91
CA GLN A 405 -18.99 -39.78 18.44
C GLN A 405 -19.57 -38.35 18.52
N ARG A 406 -19.20 -37.58 19.56
CA ARG A 406 -19.60 -36.18 19.64
C ARG A 406 -18.92 -35.33 18.56
N LEU A 407 -17.63 -35.50 18.31
CA LEU A 407 -16.91 -34.78 17.26
C LEU A 407 -17.48 -35.09 15.87
N GLU A 408 -17.80 -36.36 15.58
CA GLU A 408 -18.45 -36.77 14.33
C GLU A 408 -19.83 -36.12 14.18
N ARG A 409 -20.64 -36.08 15.25
CA ARG A 409 -21.92 -35.34 15.24
C ARG A 409 -21.74 -33.85 14.95
N LEU A 410 -20.77 -33.20 15.62
CA LEU A 410 -20.45 -31.80 15.38
C LEU A 410 -19.97 -31.56 13.94
N ALA A 411 -19.24 -32.50 13.36
CA ALA A 411 -18.77 -32.42 11.99
C ALA A 411 -19.93 -32.47 10.97
N HIS A 412 -20.99 -33.23 11.25
CA HIS A 412 -22.18 -33.29 10.40
C HIS A 412 -23.09 -32.06 10.50
N GLN A 413 -22.98 -31.27 11.57
CA GLN A 413 -23.84 -30.10 11.81
C GLN A 413 -23.40 -28.85 11.04
N SER A 414 -22.17 -28.80 10.54
CA SER A 414 -21.61 -27.61 9.89
C SER A 414 -20.67 -27.99 8.76
N GLU A 415 -21.00 -27.54 7.56
CA GLU A 415 -20.20 -27.78 6.36
C GLU A 415 -18.82 -27.10 6.44
N SER A 416 -18.73 -25.93 7.09
CA SER A 416 -17.48 -25.17 7.22
C SER A 416 -16.50 -25.79 8.22
N THR A 417 -16.98 -26.29 9.36
CA THR A 417 -16.13 -26.88 10.40
C THR A 417 -16.00 -28.39 10.28
N GLY A 418 -16.93 -29.06 9.60
CA GLY A 418 -16.96 -30.51 9.49
C GLY A 418 -15.74 -31.09 8.81
N GLN A 419 -15.25 -30.43 7.75
CA GLN A 419 -14.02 -30.85 7.08
C GLN A 419 -12.80 -30.75 8.01
N CYS A 420 -12.67 -29.66 8.78
CA CYS A 420 -11.59 -29.48 9.74
C CYS A 420 -11.61 -30.54 10.84
N ILE A 421 -12.79 -30.88 11.36
CA ILE A 421 -12.94 -31.93 12.38
C ILE A 421 -12.56 -33.30 11.78
N HIS A 422 -13.03 -33.63 10.58
CA HIS A 422 -12.69 -34.91 9.92
C HIS A 422 -11.20 -35.04 9.63
N ASP A 423 -10.57 -33.99 9.07
CA ASP A 423 -9.13 -33.99 8.79
C ASP A 423 -8.33 -34.08 10.10
N GLY A 424 -8.75 -33.35 11.14
CA GLY A 424 -8.19 -33.45 12.48
C GLY A 424 -8.27 -34.88 13.03
N LEU A 425 -9.45 -35.50 13.04
CA LEU A 425 -9.65 -36.88 13.50
C LEU A 425 -8.83 -37.89 12.69
N ARG A 426 -8.63 -37.65 11.39
CA ARG A 426 -7.75 -38.49 10.57
C ARG A 426 -6.29 -38.36 11.03
N LEU A 427 -5.82 -37.14 11.26
CA LEU A 427 -4.44 -36.88 11.71
C LEU A 427 -4.16 -37.44 13.10
N THR A 428 -5.10 -37.30 14.05
CA THR A 428 -4.95 -37.85 15.40
C THR A 428 -4.86 -39.37 15.42
N ARG A 429 -5.47 -40.06 14.44
CA ARG A 429 -5.36 -41.52 14.25
C ARG A 429 -4.05 -41.95 13.57
N GLN A 430 -3.44 -41.09 12.75
CA GLN A 430 -2.25 -41.41 11.93
C GLN A 430 -0.91 -41.13 12.64
N ASN A 431 -0.90 -40.20 13.59
CA ASN A 431 0.26 -39.91 14.47
C ASN A 431 -0.09 -40.19 15.94
N PRO A 432 -0.27 -41.47 16.32
CA PRO A 432 -0.52 -41.84 17.71
C PRO A 432 0.71 -41.60 18.61
#